data_AF-A0A9P6FT46-F1
#
_entry.id   AF-A0A9P6FT46-F1
#
_cell.length_a   1.000
_cell.length_b   1.000
_cell.length_c   1.000
_cell.angle_alpha   90.00
_cell.angle_beta   90.00
_cell.angle_gamma   90.00
#
_symmetry.space_group_name_H-M   'P 1'
#
loop_
_entity.id
_entity.type
_entity.pdbx_description
1 polymer ?
#
loop_
_entity_poly.entity_id
_entity_poly.type
_entity_poly.pdbx_seq_one_letter_code
_entity_poly.pdbx_strand_id
1 'polypeptide(L)'
;MASPYILSPITDDEFDKLLLDHHQKLLVVIFTTAWCKNCKRLAGAIEQMAEDLSKISTFVHIDVDELLQTVKRYNVTSTPTFALFRGPVFQTSITAALLPKQPTPEQSDDQLLGWVSNMTKGFAAQWNASYSKITDHLAFSPTPTEKQIAEGLTKVGFKTVIGMESKQNPGEYLAKEGDLWKEHGITFISYPIKSADEITLQDFDEVLQLIENQAGPILLHSEIGQVAAIFVFAAVAKQNARKASEIPTWASELGFDFEGLGRLTQKMTAWIEK
;
A
#
# COMPACT_ATOMS: atom_id res chain seq x y z
N MET A 1 -6.34 -20.42 -22.49
CA MET A 1 -5.07 -19.68 -22.52
C MET A 1 -5.04 -18.81 -21.28
N ALA A 2 -3.89 -18.64 -20.63
CA ALA A 2 -3.79 -17.72 -19.50
C ALA A 2 -4.08 -16.29 -20.00
N SER A 3 -4.91 -15.53 -19.27
CA SER A 3 -5.25 -14.16 -19.62
C SER A 3 -4.00 -13.27 -19.49
N PRO A 4 -3.67 -12.42 -20.48
CA PRO A 4 -2.54 -11.50 -20.35
C PRO A 4 -2.81 -10.38 -19.33
N TYR A 5 -4.05 -10.24 -18.86
CA TYR A 5 -4.47 -9.18 -17.93
C TYR A 5 -4.54 -9.64 -16.47
N ILE A 6 -4.33 -10.93 -16.20
CA ILE A 6 -4.44 -11.52 -14.86
C ILE A 6 -3.15 -12.25 -14.53
N LEU A 7 -2.50 -11.82 -13.46
CA LEU A 7 -1.30 -12.45 -12.93
C LEU A 7 -1.69 -13.58 -11.97
N SER A 8 -0.90 -14.64 -11.91
CA SER A 8 -1.17 -15.81 -11.04
C SER A 8 0.12 -16.26 -10.34
N PRO A 9 0.50 -15.65 -9.20
CA PRO A 9 1.61 -16.14 -8.40
C PRO A 9 1.28 -17.54 -7.86
N ILE A 10 2.30 -18.39 -7.75
CA ILE A 10 2.16 -19.78 -7.28
C ILE A 10 2.83 -20.00 -5.91
N THR A 11 3.44 -18.96 -5.35
CA THR A 11 4.03 -18.96 -4.00
C THR A 11 3.71 -17.66 -3.26
N ASP A 12 3.77 -17.70 -1.92
CA ASP A 12 3.58 -16.51 -1.08
C ASP A 12 4.64 -15.43 -1.37
N ASP A 13 5.91 -15.83 -1.59
CA ASP A 13 7.00 -14.88 -1.90
C ASP A 13 6.78 -14.18 -3.26
N GLU A 14 6.28 -14.91 -4.26
CA GLU A 14 5.91 -14.31 -5.55
C GLU A 14 4.74 -13.35 -5.42
N PHE A 15 3.76 -13.66 -4.57
CA PHE A 15 2.66 -12.75 -4.30
C PHE A 15 3.13 -11.48 -3.59
N ASP A 16 3.96 -11.61 -2.55
CA ASP A 16 4.54 -10.48 -1.83
C ASP A 16 5.36 -9.59 -2.78
N LYS A 17 6.17 -10.20 -3.64
CA LYS A 17 6.90 -9.47 -4.69
C LYS A 17 5.95 -8.78 -5.68
N LEU A 18 4.87 -9.43 -6.11
CA LEU A 18 3.91 -8.86 -7.04
C LEU A 18 3.21 -7.63 -6.45
N LEU A 19 2.81 -7.70 -5.17
CA LEU A 19 2.27 -6.54 -4.45
C LEU A 19 3.24 -5.36 -4.53
N LEU A 20 4.54 -5.60 -4.36
CA LEU A 20 5.57 -4.56 -4.47
C LEU A 20 5.78 -4.08 -5.91
N ASP A 21 5.95 -4.99 -6.88
CA ASP A 21 6.27 -4.64 -8.27
C ASP A 21 5.12 -3.87 -8.96
N HIS A 22 3.88 -4.08 -8.53
CA HIS A 22 2.68 -3.47 -9.12
C HIS A 22 2.03 -2.38 -8.26
N HIS A 23 2.77 -1.79 -7.30
CA HIS A 23 2.27 -0.75 -6.40
C HIS A 23 1.74 0.52 -7.08
N GLN A 24 2.09 0.76 -8.36
CA GLN A 24 1.65 1.94 -9.12
C GLN A 24 0.19 1.91 -9.56
N LYS A 25 -0.47 0.75 -9.46
CA LYS A 25 -1.90 0.57 -9.74
C LYS A 25 -2.57 -0.11 -8.56
N LEU A 26 -3.90 -0.01 -8.49
CA LEU A 26 -4.64 -0.80 -7.52
C LEU A 26 -4.53 -2.27 -7.90
N LEU A 27 -4.16 -3.15 -6.97
CA LEU A 27 -4.22 -4.57 -7.21
C LEU A 27 -5.61 -5.09 -6.81
N VAL A 28 -6.25 -5.80 -7.72
CA VAL A 28 -7.50 -6.52 -7.50
C VAL A 28 -7.17 -8.00 -7.41
N VAL A 29 -7.08 -8.51 -6.19
CA VAL A 29 -6.73 -9.90 -5.90
C VAL A 29 -8.00 -10.72 -5.76
N ILE A 30 -8.06 -11.86 -6.43
CA ILE A 30 -9.22 -12.72 -6.52
C ILE A 30 -8.84 -14.09 -5.98
N PHE A 31 -9.36 -14.42 -4.81
CA PHE A 31 -9.17 -15.71 -4.18
C PHE A 31 -10.24 -16.68 -4.68
N THR A 32 -9.81 -17.77 -5.32
CA THR A 32 -10.70 -18.80 -5.85
C THR A 32 -10.25 -20.22 -5.46
N THR A 33 -11.06 -21.21 -5.84
CA THR A 33 -10.65 -22.63 -5.85
C THR A 33 -11.00 -23.24 -7.20
N ALA A 34 -10.28 -24.28 -7.61
CA ALA A 34 -10.56 -25.02 -8.85
C ALA A 34 -12.00 -25.62 -8.93
N TRP A 35 -12.65 -25.81 -7.79
CA TRP A 35 -13.98 -26.42 -7.66
C TRP A 35 -15.09 -25.42 -7.32
N CYS A 36 -14.79 -24.12 -7.22
CA CYS A 36 -15.77 -23.07 -6.97
C CYS A 36 -16.67 -22.81 -8.20
N LYS A 37 -17.94 -23.26 -8.14
CA LYS A 37 -18.92 -23.08 -9.22
C LYS A 37 -19.18 -21.60 -9.56
N ASN A 38 -19.29 -20.75 -8.54
CA ASN A 38 -19.54 -19.31 -8.74
C ASN A 38 -18.32 -18.63 -9.39
N CYS A 39 -17.10 -19.00 -9.00
CA CYS A 39 -15.86 -18.49 -9.58
C CYS A 39 -15.79 -18.81 -11.08
N LYS A 40 -16.16 -20.05 -11.48
CA LYS A 40 -16.23 -20.46 -12.89
C LYS A 40 -17.22 -19.63 -13.71
N ARG A 41 -18.37 -19.27 -13.12
CA ARG A 41 -19.38 -18.44 -13.78
C ARG A 41 -18.89 -17.00 -13.98
N LEU A 42 -18.17 -16.46 -13.01
CA LEU A 42 -17.63 -15.10 -13.02
C LEU A 42 -16.37 -14.94 -13.90
N ALA A 43 -15.68 -16.02 -14.24
CA ALA A 43 -14.37 -16.00 -14.89
C ALA A 43 -14.33 -15.09 -16.14
N GLY A 44 -15.32 -15.21 -17.04
CA GLY A 44 -15.37 -14.39 -18.25
C GLY A 44 -15.60 -12.90 -17.97
N ALA A 45 -16.43 -12.58 -16.98
CA ALA A 45 -16.69 -11.19 -16.59
C ALA A 45 -15.49 -10.55 -15.86
N ILE A 46 -14.77 -11.35 -15.06
CA ILE A 46 -13.52 -10.94 -14.41
C ILE A 46 -12.46 -10.64 -15.47
N GLU A 47 -12.32 -11.49 -16.49
CA GLU A 47 -11.35 -11.29 -17.57
C GLU A 47 -11.64 -10.00 -18.35
N GLN A 48 -12.90 -9.76 -18.73
CA GLN A 48 -13.30 -8.51 -19.38
C GLN A 48 -13.02 -7.30 -18.49
N MET A 49 -13.28 -7.41 -17.19
CA MET A 49 -13.02 -6.33 -16.24
C MET A 49 -11.52 -6.04 -16.06
N ALA A 50 -10.69 -7.09 -16.04
CA ALA A 50 -9.24 -6.95 -15.97
C ALA A 50 -8.69 -6.21 -17.19
N GLU A 51 -9.24 -6.50 -18.38
CA GLU A 51 -8.93 -5.76 -19.61
C GLU A 51 -9.38 -4.29 -19.53
N ASP A 52 -10.66 -4.05 -19.20
CA ASP A 52 -11.26 -2.71 -19.16
C ASP A 52 -10.57 -1.78 -18.15
N LEU A 53 -10.14 -2.34 -17.02
CA LEU A 53 -9.51 -1.60 -15.92
C LEU A 53 -7.98 -1.66 -15.96
N SER A 54 -7.38 -2.32 -16.96
CA SER A 54 -5.93 -2.54 -17.08
C SER A 54 -5.07 -1.26 -16.99
N LYS A 55 -5.64 -0.08 -17.31
CA LYS A 55 -4.94 1.21 -17.16
C LYS A 55 -4.81 1.68 -15.72
N ILE A 56 -5.72 1.27 -14.83
CA ILE A 56 -5.84 1.78 -13.46
C ILE A 56 -5.70 0.69 -12.38
N SER A 57 -5.77 -0.58 -12.76
CA SER A 57 -5.57 -1.71 -11.86
C SER A 57 -4.77 -2.85 -12.49
N THR A 58 -4.28 -3.74 -11.63
CA THR A 58 -3.67 -5.02 -11.98
C THR A 58 -4.50 -6.11 -11.32
N PHE A 59 -4.95 -7.10 -12.09
CA PHE A 59 -5.71 -8.22 -11.55
C PHE A 59 -4.77 -9.37 -11.20
N VAL A 60 -5.02 -10.00 -10.05
CA VAL A 60 -4.23 -11.13 -9.54
C VAL A 60 -5.18 -12.24 -9.16
N HIS A 61 -4.95 -13.43 -9.66
CA HIS A 61 -5.69 -14.62 -9.28
C HIS A 61 -4.86 -15.45 -8.30
N ILE A 62 -5.48 -15.84 -7.20
CA ILE A 62 -4.88 -16.72 -6.19
C ILE A 62 -5.77 -17.95 -6.04
N ASP A 63 -5.18 -19.13 -6.22
CA ASP A 63 -5.79 -20.36 -5.72
C ASP A 63 -5.49 -20.48 -4.23
N VAL A 64 -6.54 -20.56 -3.42
CA VAL A 64 -6.41 -20.65 -1.96
C VAL A 64 -5.74 -21.94 -1.52
N ASP A 65 -5.76 -23.00 -2.34
CA ASP A 65 -5.10 -24.26 -2.05
C ASP A 65 -3.57 -24.16 -2.26
N GLU A 66 -3.08 -23.16 -3.02
CA GLU A 66 -1.65 -22.95 -3.31
C GLU A 66 -0.98 -21.97 -2.34
N LEU A 67 -1.67 -20.89 -1.92
CA LEU A 67 -1.09 -19.81 -1.10
C LEU A 67 -1.71 -19.75 0.32
N LEU A 68 -1.52 -20.82 1.10
CA LEU A 68 -2.16 -20.98 2.41
C LEU A 68 -1.78 -19.89 3.43
N GLN A 69 -0.53 -19.37 3.41
CA GLN A 69 -0.12 -18.32 4.33
C GLN A 69 -0.80 -17.00 3.99
N THR A 70 -0.83 -16.63 2.71
CA THR A 70 -1.56 -15.46 2.20
C THR A 70 -3.05 -15.52 2.56
N VAL A 71 -3.70 -16.66 2.34
CA VAL A 71 -5.12 -16.89 2.68
C VAL A 71 -5.38 -16.64 4.16
N LYS A 72 -4.50 -17.17 5.02
CA LYS A 72 -4.58 -16.96 6.47
C LYS A 72 -4.33 -15.50 6.86
N ARG A 73 -3.32 -14.86 6.26
CA ARG A 73 -2.92 -13.47 6.51
C ARG A 73 -4.08 -12.49 6.27
N TYR A 74 -4.86 -12.70 5.20
CA TYR A 74 -5.99 -11.83 4.85
C TYR A 74 -7.36 -12.38 5.28
N ASN A 75 -7.38 -13.38 6.17
CA ASN A 75 -8.60 -13.98 6.73
C ASN A 75 -9.64 -14.38 5.67
N VAL A 76 -9.19 -14.99 4.57
CA VAL A 76 -10.06 -15.43 3.48
C VAL A 76 -10.78 -16.72 3.91
N THR A 77 -12.08 -16.62 4.15
CA THR A 77 -12.90 -17.72 4.70
C THR A 77 -13.86 -18.35 3.68
N SER A 78 -13.97 -17.76 2.49
CA SER A 78 -14.88 -18.21 1.43
C SER A 78 -14.41 -17.73 0.05
N THR A 79 -14.87 -18.40 -1.01
CA THR A 79 -14.57 -18.04 -2.40
C THR A 79 -15.85 -17.85 -3.22
N PRO A 80 -15.86 -16.93 -4.22
CA PRO A 80 -14.79 -15.97 -4.50
C PRO A 80 -14.72 -14.87 -3.44
N THR A 81 -13.50 -14.46 -3.09
CA THR A 81 -13.23 -13.24 -2.33
C THR A 81 -12.40 -12.30 -3.20
N PHE A 82 -12.82 -11.05 -3.28
CA PHE A 82 -12.06 -9.98 -3.90
C PHE A 82 -11.41 -9.14 -2.82
N ALA A 83 -10.12 -8.87 -2.95
CA ALA A 83 -9.36 -8.01 -2.07
C ALA A 83 -8.65 -6.93 -2.88
N LEU A 84 -8.63 -5.71 -2.34
CA LEU A 84 -8.02 -4.55 -2.98
C LEU A 84 -6.76 -4.16 -2.21
N PHE A 85 -5.67 -3.97 -2.94
CA PHE A 85 -4.38 -3.59 -2.37
C PHE A 85 -3.80 -2.36 -3.07
N ARG A 86 -3.05 -1.57 -2.31
CA ARG A 86 -2.14 -0.55 -2.82
C ARG A 86 -0.73 -0.92 -2.42
N GLY A 87 0.04 -1.45 -3.37
CA GLY A 87 1.30 -2.09 -3.02
C GLY A 87 1.05 -3.22 -2.00
N PRO A 88 1.82 -3.29 -0.90
CA PRO A 88 1.60 -4.26 0.17
C PRO A 88 0.44 -3.90 1.13
N VAL A 89 -0.20 -2.73 0.96
CA VAL A 89 -1.21 -2.22 1.90
C VAL A 89 -2.61 -2.72 1.52
N PHE A 90 -3.19 -3.56 2.38
CA PHE A 90 -4.57 -4.03 2.24
C PHE A 90 -5.55 -2.87 2.42
N GLN A 91 -6.47 -2.68 1.48
CA GLN A 91 -7.46 -1.61 1.52
C GLN A 91 -8.80 -2.12 2.06
N THR A 92 -9.31 -3.18 1.44
CA THR A 92 -10.62 -3.74 1.75
C THR A 92 -10.81 -5.07 1.02
N SER A 93 -11.79 -5.87 1.44
CA SER A 93 -12.22 -7.05 0.73
C SER A 93 -13.74 -7.22 0.76
N ILE A 94 -14.24 -8.00 -0.18
CA ILE A 94 -15.62 -8.46 -0.19
C ILE A 94 -15.62 -9.95 -0.55
N THR A 95 -16.44 -10.71 0.15
CA THR A 95 -16.79 -12.08 -0.24
C THR A 95 -18.25 -12.14 -0.66
N ALA A 96 -18.56 -13.03 -1.59
CA ALA A 96 -19.93 -13.36 -1.96
C ALA A 96 -20.80 -13.71 -0.73
N ALA A 97 -20.22 -14.26 0.33
CA ALA A 97 -20.94 -14.62 1.56
C ALA A 97 -21.47 -13.42 2.38
N LEU A 98 -20.95 -12.20 2.14
CA LEU A 98 -21.38 -10.97 2.82
C LEU A 98 -22.47 -10.21 2.06
N LEU A 99 -22.87 -10.70 0.89
CA LEU A 99 -23.99 -10.13 0.13
C LEU A 99 -25.33 -10.36 0.84
N PRO A 100 -26.37 -9.55 0.57
CA PRO A 100 -27.68 -9.67 1.20
C PRO A 100 -28.25 -11.10 1.10
N LYS A 101 -29.12 -11.49 2.03
CA LYS A 101 -29.57 -12.89 2.15
C LYS A 101 -30.51 -13.39 1.04
N GLN A 102 -30.93 -12.57 0.07
CA GLN A 102 -31.91 -12.95 -0.97
C GLN A 102 -31.74 -12.41 -2.42
N PRO A 103 -30.53 -12.21 -2.97
CA PRO A 103 -30.34 -12.11 -4.43
C PRO A 103 -30.41 -13.49 -5.08
N THR A 104 -30.88 -13.55 -6.33
CA THR A 104 -30.60 -14.68 -7.22
C THR A 104 -29.08 -14.83 -7.41
N PRO A 105 -28.56 -16.02 -7.76
CA PRO A 105 -27.14 -16.20 -8.00
C PRO A 105 -26.54 -15.20 -9.01
N GLU A 106 -27.31 -14.83 -10.04
CA GLU A 106 -26.92 -13.83 -11.05
C GLU A 106 -26.87 -12.42 -10.47
N GLN A 107 -27.85 -12.04 -9.63
CA GLN A 107 -27.84 -10.74 -8.94
C GLN A 107 -26.71 -10.62 -7.92
N SER A 108 -26.33 -11.72 -7.25
CA SER A 108 -25.18 -11.75 -6.35
C SER A 108 -23.89 -11.49 -7.13
N ASP A 109 -23.75 -12.11 -8.30
CA ASP A 109 -22.60 -11.95 -9.18
C ASP A 109 -22.50 -10.50 -9.69
N ASP A 110 -23.60 -9.93 -10.16
CA ASP A 110 -23.65 -8.52 -10.61
C ASP A 110 -23.31 -7.54 -9.48
N GLN A 111 -23.79 -7.80 -8.27
CA GLN A 111 -23.45 -6.98 -7.10
C GLN A 111 -21.95 -7.06 -6.77
N LEU A 112 -21.37 -8.25 -6.82
CA LEU A 112 -19.96 -8.48 -6.54
C LEU A 112 -19.08 -7.77 -7.59
N LEU A 113 -19.37 -7.97 -8.88
CA LEU A 113 -18.65 -7.33 -9.98
C LEU A 113 -18.84 -5.80 -9.98
N GLY A 114 -20.06 -5.34 -9.70
CA GLY A 114 -20.40 -3.93 -9.57
C GLY A 114 -19.63 -3.26 -8.42
N TRP A 115 -19.52 -3.93 -7.27
CA TRP A 115 -18.70 -3.46 -6.15
C TRP A 115 -17.24 -3.34 -6.56
N VAL A 116 -16.67 -4.37 -7.20
CA VAL A 116 -15.26 -4.36 -7.62
C VAL A 116 -15.00 -3.20 -8.59
N SER A 117 -15.80 -3.08 -9.66
CA SER A 117 -15.67 -1.98 -10.63
C SER A 117 -15.78 -0.60 -9.96
N ASN A 118 -16.78 -0.40 -9.10
CA ASN A 118 -17.01 0.90 -8.46
C ASN A 118 -15.89 1.26 -7.49
N MET A 119 -15.46 0.31 -6.66
CA MET A 119 -14.35 0.51 -5.74
C MET A 119 -13.05 0.76 -6.50
N THR A 120 -12.72 -0.04 -7.51
CA THR A 120 -11.52 0.16 -8.32
C THR A 120 -11.50 1.55 -8.98
N LYS A 121 -12.62 1.97 -9.59
CA LYS A 121 -12.73 3.32 -10.18
C LYS A 121 -12.66 4.42 -9.13
N GLY A 122 -13.28 4.25 -7.98
CA GLY A 122 -13.23 5.20 -6.86
C GLY A 122 -11.81 5.37 -6.31
N PHE A 123 -11.11 4.26 -6.07
CA PHE A 123 -9.71 4.26 -5.67
C PHE A 123 -8.80 4.90 -6.72
N ALA A 124 -9.04 4.61 -8.02
CA ALA A 124 -8.28 5.21 -9.11
C ALA A 124 -8.52 6.73 -9.23
N ALA A 125 -9.75 7.20 -9.02
CA ALA A 125 -10.06 8.63 -9.01
C ALA A 125 -9.36 9.38 -7.86
N GLN A 126 -9.10 8.70 -6.74
CA GLN A 126 -8.37 9.23 -5.59
C GLN A 126 -6.85 9.02 -5.68
N TRP A 127 -6.35 8.34 -6.72
CA TRP A 127 -4.96 7.89 -6.86
C TRP A 127 -3.93 9.02 -7.08
N ASN A 128 -4.38 10.20 -7.51
CA ASN A 128 -3.50 11.32 -7.82
C ASN A 128 -2.79 11.89 -6.58
N ALA A 129 -3.24 11.57 -5.37
CA ALA A 129 -2.59 11.91 -4.11
C ALA A 129 -2.50 10.68 -3.18
N SER A 130 -1.83 9.62 -3.64
CA SER A 130 -1.65 8.39 -2.85
C SER A 130 -0.68 8.60 -1.68
N TYR A 131 -1.19 9.14 -0.58
CA TYR A 131 -0.50 9.22 0.70
C TYR A 131 -1.41 8.74 1.84
N SER A 132 -0.78 8.31 2.92
CA SER A 132 -1.42 7.87 4.14
C SER A 132 -1.18 8.90 5.23
N LYS A 133 -2.26 9.55 5.66
CA LYS A 133 -2.23 10.54 6.75
C LYS A 133 -2.33 9.82 8.09
N ILE A 134 -1.33 10.00 8.95
CA ILE A 134 -1.30 9.40 10.29
C ILE A 134 -1.72 10.42 11.36
N THR A 135 -1.31 11.69 11.19
CA THR A 135 -1.79 12.82 12.00
C THR A 135 -2.05 14.04 11.11
N ASP A 136 -2.55 15.13 11.68
CA ASP A 136 -2.61 16.43 10.96
C ASP A 136 -1.24 16.95 10.54
N HIS A 137 -0.17 16.47 11.16
CA HIS A 137 1.19 16.90 10.91
C HIS A 137 2.02 15.92 10.09
N LEU A 138 1.75 14.61 10.17
CA LEU A 138 2.58 13.56 9.56
C LEU A 138 1.79 12.64 8.63
N ALA A 139 2.35 12.46 7.44
CA ALA A 139 1.89 11.52 6.43
C ALA A 139 3.07 10.77 5.82
N PHE A 140 2.78 9.63 5.17
CA PHE A 140 3.74 8.97 4.30
C PHE A 140 3.16 8.52 2.97
N SER A 141 4.00 8.22 1.99
CA SER A 141 3.60 7.61 0.72
C SER A 141 4.69 6.68 0.16
N PRO A 142 4.35 5.84 -0.84
CA PRO A 142 5.33 5.38 -1.83
C PRO A 142 6.01 6.57 -2.53
N THR A 143 7.11 6.33 -3.24
CA THR A 143 7.74 7.39 -4.05
C THR A 143 6.72 7.88 -5.08
N PRO A 144 6.31 9.16 -5.03
CA PRO A 144 5.28 9.67 -5.92
C PRO A 144 5.87 9.93 -7.30
N THR A 145 5.08 9.67 -8.35
CA THR A 145 5.43 10.06 -9.73
C THR A 145 5.36 11.57 -9.91
N GLU A 146 6.06 12.12 -10.91
CA GLU A 146 5.99 13.55 -11.26
C GLU A 146 4.54 14.05 -11.42
N LYS A 147 3.67 13.23 -12.03
CA LYS A 147 2.25 13.53 -12.20
C LYS A 147 1.52 13.62 -10.85
N GLN A 148 1.77 12.69 -9.93
CA GLN A 148 1.15 12.71 -8.60
C GLN A 148 1.60 13.93 -7.80
N ILE A 149 2.87 14.33 -7.91
CA ILE A 149 3.38 15.56 -7.32
C ILE A 149 2.63 16.77 -7.90
N ALA A 150 2.72 16.97 -9.21
CA ALA A 150 2.21 18.17 -9.88
C ALA A 150 0.67 18.30 -9.83
N GLU A 151 -0.06 17.20 -10.00
CA GLU A 151 -1.52 17.26 -10.13
C GLU A 151 -2.26 17.02 -8.81
N GLY A 152 -1.61 16.44 -7.79
CA GLY A 152 -2.25 16.00 -6.55
C GLY A 152 -1.58 16.52 -5.29
N LEU A 153 -0.38 16.02 -4.97
CA LEU A 153 0.23 16.20 -3.65
C LEU A 153 0.58 17.66 -3.33
N THR A 154 0.97 18.45 -4.33
CA THR A 154 1.24 19.90 -4.16
C THR A 154 0.00 20.68 -3.71
N LYS A 155 -1.21 20.15 -3.96
CA LYS A 155 -2.49 20.75 -3.57
C LYS A 155 -2.97 20.33 -2.18
N VAL A 156 -2.31 19.35 -1.56
CA VAL A 156 -2.67 18.84 -0.22
C VAL A 156 -2.32 19.84 0.88
N GLY A 157 -1.27 20.65 0.66
CA GLY A 157 -0.82 21.66 1.62
C GLY A 157 0.37 21.24 2.48
N PHE A 158 1.09 20.17 2.10
CA PHE A 158 2.38 19.84 2.71
C PHE A 158 3.35 21.04 2.62
N LYS A 159 4.12 21.24 3.68
CA LYS A 159 5.17 22.28 3.75
C LYS A 159 6.56 21.70 3.56
N THR A 160 6.75 20.44 3.98
CA THR A 160 8.01 19.72 3.84
C THR A 160 7.76 18.30 3.32
N VAL A 161 8.63 17.84 2.44
CA VAL A 161 8.70 16.47 1.93
C VAL A 161 10.09 15.93 2.24
N ILE A 162 10.14 14.73 2.81
CA ILE A 162 11.37 14.01 3.12
C ILE A 162 11.40 12.73 2.28
N GLY A 163 12.28 12.68 1.29
CA GLY A 163 12.46 11.53 0.41
C GLY A 163 13.54 10.59 0.91
N MET A 164 13.18 9.31 1.07
CA MET A 164 14.02 8.26 1.63
C MET A 164 14.37 7.21 0.57
N GLU A 165 15.55 7.32 -0.05
CA GLU A 165 16.05 6.33 -1.02
C GLU A 165 17.55 6.02 -0.87
N SER A 166 18.00 4.98 -1.57
CA SER A 166 19.35 4.41 -1.47
C SER A 166 20.43 5.21 -2.17
N LYS A 167 21.59 5.32 -1.49
CA LYS A 167 22.84 5.87 -2.05
C LYS A 167 23.35 5.10 -3.28
N GLN A 168 22.86 3.88 -3.54
CA GLN A 168 23.29 3.08 -4.69
C GLN A 168 22.64 3.52 -6.01
N ASN A 169 21.63 4.38 -5.95
CA ASN A 169 21.11 5.06 -7.13
C ASN A 169 20.69 6.50 -6.76
N PRO A 170 21.64 7.44 -6.58
CA PRO A 170 21.32 8.86 -6.35
C PRO A 170 20.79 9.53 -7.64
N GLY A 171 20.39 8.72 -8.62
CA GLY A 171 20.46 9.01 -10.03
C GLY A 171 19.25 9.78 -10.50
N GLU A 172 19.39 11.10 -10.59
CA GLU A 172 18.56 12.00 -11.40
C GLU A 172 17.10 12.19 -10.95
N TYR A 173 16.41 11.14 -10.49
CA TYR A 173 15.00 11.19 -10.10
C TYR A 173 14.78 12.03 -8.85
N LEU A 174 15.46 11.75 -7.72
CA LEU A 174 15.31 12.57 -6.51
C LEU A 174 15.72 14.04 -6.71
N ALA A 175 16.66 14.30 -7.62
CA ALA A 175 17.00 15.66 -8.00
C ALA A 175 15.85 16.34 -8.74
N LYS A 176 15.28 15.68 -9.76
CA LYS A 176 14.10 16.15 -10.49
C LYS A 176 12.88 16.30 -9.60
N GLU A 177 12.60 15.32 -8.76
CA GLU A 177 11.55 15.36 -7.74
C GLU A 177 11.75 16.55 -6.81
N GLY A 178 12.97 16.72 -6.28
CA GLY A 178 13.29 17.83 -5.39
C GLY A 178 13.05 19.19 -6.03
N ASP A 179 13.32 19.32 -7.32
CA ASP A 179 13.03 20.54 -8.08
C ASP A 179 11.52 20.75 -8.26
N LEU A 180 10.76 19.70 -8.59
CA LEU A 180 9.28 19.77 -8.70
C LEU A 180 8.60 20.23 -7.41
N TRP A 181 9.05 19.72 -6.25
CA TRP A 181 8.53 20.16 -4.96
C TRP A 181 8.85 21.63 -4.67
N LYS A 182 10.09 22.05 -4.93
CA LYS A 182 10.54 23.43 -4.71
C LYS A 182 9.84 24.43 -5.61
N GLU A 183 9.55 24.07 -6.87
CA GLU A 183 8.76 24.88 -7.80
C GLU A 183 7.37 25.22 -7.25
N HIS A 184 6.81 24.36 -6.39
CA HIS A 184 5.53 24.57 -5.72
C HIS A 184 5.67 25.16 -4.31
N GLY A 185 6.85 25.64 -3.93
CA GLY A 185 7.11 26.26 -2.63
C GLY A 185 7.13 25.28 -1.46
N ILE A 186 7.37 23.99 -1.73
CA ILE A 186 7.45 22.92 -0.72
C ILE A 186 8.93 22.57 -0.49
N THR A 187 9.35 22.55 0.77
CA THR A 187 10.72 22.16 1.14
C THR A 187 10.92 20.68 0.83
N PHE A 188 11.99 20.33 0.12
CA PHE A 188 12.38 18.94 -0.12
C PHE A 188 13.71 18.60 0.54
N ILE A 189 13.74 17.51 1.29
CA ILE A 189 14.92 16.97 1.99
C ILE A 189 15.13 15.53 1.54
N SER A 190 16.31 15.22 1.03
CA SER A 190 16.71 13.84 0.72
C SER A 190 17.42 13.23 1.94
N TYR A 191 16.83 12.18 2.53
CA TYR A 191 17.41 11.42 3.64
C TYR A 191 17.90 10.06 3.13
N PRO A 192 19.22 9.78 3.12
CA PRO A 192 19.75 8.62 2.42
C PRO A 192 19.56 7.32 3.21
N ILE A 193 18.83 6.34 2.65
CA ILE A 193 18.64 5.00 3.23
C ILE A 193 19.06 3.94 2.23
N LYS A 194 20.15 3.23 2.49
CA LYS A 194 20.66 2.20 1.57
C LYS A 194 19.73 1.00 1.39
N SER A 195 19.19 0.49 2.50
CA SER A 195 18.24 -0.63 2.56
C SER A 195 17.57 -0.66 3.93
N ALA A 196 16.41 -1.31 4.03
CA ALA A 196 15.72 -1.50 5.31
C ALA A 196 16.59 -2.23 6.36
N ASP A 197 17.45 -3.15 5.92
CA ASP A 197 18.34 -3.92 6.80
C ASP A 197 19.47 -3.08 7.42
N GLU A 198 19.91 -2.02 6.72
CA GLU A 198 20.99 -1.14 7.17
C GLU A 198 20.53 0.00 8.10
N ILE A 199 19.21 0.24 8.22
CA ILE A 199 18.67 1.28 9.13
C ILE A 199 19.09 0.98 10.57
N THR A 200 19.57 1.99 11.29
CA THR A 200 20.06 1.88 12.68
C THR A 200 19.16 2.65 13.64
N LEU A 201 19.38 2.51 14.96
CA LEU A 201 18.68 3.34 15.96
C LEU A 201 19.00 4.83 15.81
N GLN A 202 20.21 5.15 15.33
CA GLN A 202 20.64 6.52 15.08
C GLN A 202 19.84 7.16 13.94
N ASP A 203 19.44 6.39 12.93
CA ASP A 203 18.60 6.90 11.85
C ASP A 203 17.23 7.36 12.36
N PHE A 204 16.67 6.68 13.37
CA PHE A 204 15.42 7.13 14.00
C PHE A 204 15.60 8.44 14.77
N ASP A 205 16.70 8.61 15.48
CA ASP A 205 17.04 9.87 16.16
C ASP A 205 17.18 11.01 15.13
N GLU A 206 17.88 10.79 14.02
CA GLU A 206 18.10 11.78 12.96
C GLU A 206 16.80 12.17 12.25
N VAL A 207 15.98 11.19 11.86
CA VAL A 207 14.70 11.46 11.18
C VAL A 207 13.70 12.14 12.12
N LEU A 208 13.65 11.77 13.40
CA LEU A 208 12.82 12.48 14.38
C LEU A 208 13.24 13.96 14.48
N GLN A 209 14.54 14.23 14.60
CA GLN A 209 15.05 15.60 14.62
C GLN A 209 14.73 16.36 13.33
N LEU A 210 14.79 15.71 12.16
CA LEU A 210 14.36 16.32 10.91
C LEU A 210 12.88 16.68 10.95
N ILE A 211 12.02 15.77 11.40
CA ILE A 211 10.58 16.04 11.54
C ILE A 211 10.33 17.24 12.46
N GLU A 212 10.98 17.30 13.62
CA GLU A 212 10.76 18.34 14.63
C GLU A 212 11.26 19.73 14.19
N ASN A 213 12.30 19.78 13.34
CA ASN A 213 12.92 21.03 12.91
C ASN A 213 12.31 21.62 11.63
N GLN A 214 11.32 20.97 11.03
CA GLN A 214 10.74 21.38 9.74
C GLN A 214 9.30 21.86 9.89
N ALA A 215 8.88 22.74 8.99
CA ALA A 215 7.50 23.19 8.94
C ALA A 215 6.61 22.06 8.41
N GLY A 216 5.49 21.78 9.09
CA GLY A 216 4.49 20.82 8.63
C GLY A 216 3.25 21.47 8.00
N PRO A 217 2.33 20.66 7.44
CA PRO A 217 2.33 19.19 7.40
C PRO A 217 3.51 18.59 6.61
N ILE A 218 4.05 17.47 7.08
CA ILE A 218 5.23 16.80 6.51
C ILE A 218 4.82 15.47 5.86
N LEU A 219 5.31 15.23 4.65
CA LEU A 219 5.20 13.95 3.94
C LEU A 219 6.56 13.24 3.92
N LEU A 220 6.63 12.02 4.44
CA LEU A 220 7.78 11.14 4.22
C LEU A 220 7.46 10.20 3.05
N HIS A 221 8.37 9.97 2.12
CA HIS A 221 8.20 8.90 1.13
C HIS A 221 9.42 8.02 1.01
N SER A 222 9.18 6.79 0.59
CA SER A 222 10.20 5.78 0.27
C SER A 222 9.64 4.92 -0.86
N GLU A 223 10.48 4.21 -1.60
CA GLU A 223 10.12 3.43 -2.80
C GLU A 223 8.70 2.83 -2.77
N ILE A 224 8.42 1.99 -1.78
CA ILE A 224 7.11 1.34 -1.57
C ILE A 224 6.34 1.87 -0.35
N GLY A 225 6.83 2.91 0.31
CA GLY A 225 6.20 3.58 1.45
C GLY A 225 6.39 2.91 2.81
N GLN A 226 6.86 1.66 2.88
CA GLN A 226 7.00 0.93 4.15
C GLN A 226 8.06 1.52 5.09
N VAL A 227 9.21 1.93 4.55
CA VAL A 227 10.27 2.55 5.36
C VAL A 227 9.78 3.89 5.91
N ALA A 228 9.19 4.73 5.04
CA ALA A 228 8.58 5.99 5.45
C ALA A 228 7.49 5.79 6.52
N ALA A 229 6.65 4.75 6.37
CA ALA A 229 5.63 4.38 7.35
C ALA A 229 6.26 4.09 8.72
N ILE A 230 7.31 3.26 8.78
CA ILE A 230 8.00 2.94 10.03
C ILE A 230 8.49 4.22 10.74
N PHE A 231 9.13 5.14 10.02
CA PHE A 231 9.59 6.39 10.63
C PHE A 231 8.43 7.27 11.10
N VAL A 232 7.35 7.38 10.33
CA VAL A 232 6.16 8.14 10.75
C VAL A 232 5.52 7.55 12.00
N PHE A 233 5.30 6.23 12.02
CA PHE A 233 4.72 5.55 13.19
C PHE A 233 5.64 5.68 14.42
N ALA A 234 6.96 5.56 14.24
CA ALA A 234 7.93 5.75 15.31
C ALA A 234 7.88 7.17 15.89
N ALA A 235 7.90 8.19 15.02
CA ALA A 235 7.85 9.59 15.44
C ALA A 235 6.55 9.91 16.18
N VAL A 236 5.41 9.49 15.65
CA VAL A 236 4.10 9.69 16.29
C VAL A 236 4.00 8.95 17.62
N ALA A 237 4.56 7.73 17.70
CA ALA A 237 4.59 6.98 18.95
C ALA A 237 5.41 7.71 20.03
N LYS A 238 6.59 8.25 19.68
CA LYS A 238 7.39 9.04 20.63
C LYS A 238 6.72 10.35 21.05
N GLN A 239 6.16 11.09 20.09
CA GLN A 239 5.46 12.36 20.36
C GLN A 239 4.26 12.17 21.29
N ASN A 240 3.60 11.02 21.25
CA ASN A 240 2.41 10.72 22.05
C ASN A 240 2.68 9.81 23.25
N ALA A 241 3.95 9.51 23.57
CA ALA A 241 4.34 8.57 24.63
C ALA A 241 3.63 7.19 24.52
N ARG A 242 3.38 6.71 23.30
CA ARG A 242 2.78 5.41 23.01
C ARG A 242 3.78 4.29 23.31
N LYS A 243 3.31 3.17 23.86
CA LYS A 243 4.18 2.00 24.08
C LYS A 243 4.48 1.32 22.75
N ALA A 244 5.71 0.83 22.59
CA ALA A 244 6.11 0.13 21.38
C ALA A 244 5.25 -1.13 21.12
N SER A 245 4.79 -1.81 22.19
CA SER A 245 3.89 -2.96 22.09
C SER A 245 2.50 -2.66 21.51
N GLU A 246 2.09 -1.39 21.44
CA GLU A 246 0.79 -0.97 20.91
C GLU A 246 0.84 -0.68 19.40
N ILE A 247 2.04 -0.56 18.82
CA ILE A 247 2.23 -0.12 17.44
C ILE A 247 1.73 -1.14 16.42
N PRO A 248 1.98 -2.46 16.56
CA PRO A 248 1.46 -3.43 15.58
C PRO A 248 -0.07 -3.38 15.47
N THR A 249 -0.77 -3.36 16.60
CA THR A 249 -2.23 -3.23 16.62
C THR A 249 -2.68 -1.91 16.01
N TRP A 250 -2.05 -0.80 16.39
CA TRP A 250 -2.38 0.53 15.86
C TRP A 250 -2.12 0.65 14.35
N ALA A 251 -1.04 0.08 13.85
CA ALA A 251 -0.74 0.01 12.43
C ALA A 251 -1.80 -0.82 11.68
N SER A 252 -2.17 -1.97 12.24
CA SER A 252 -3.18 -2.87 11.66
C SER A 252 -4.57 -2.20 11.58
N GLU A 253 -4.97 -1.44 12.61
CA GLU A 253 -6.20 -0.64 12.61
C GLU A 253 -6.23 0.40 11.47
N LEU A 254 -5.06 0.87 11.05
CA LEU A 254 -4.88 1.81 9.95
C LEU A 254 -4.61 1.11 8.59
N GLY A 255 -4.69 -0.23 8.55
CA GLY A 255 -4.50 -1.04 7.34
C GLY A 255 -3.04 -1.36 7.00
N PHE A 256 -2.11 -1.12 7.93
CA PHE A 256 -0.68 -1.38 7.75
C PHE A 256 -0.24 -2.63 8.50
N ASP A 257 0.55 -3.47 7.83
CA ASP A 257 1.17 -4.63 8.43
C ASP A 257 2.69 -4.44 8.48
N PHE A 258 3.23 -4.39 9.70
CA PHE A 258 4.66 -4.29 9.96
C PHE A 258 5.31 -5.64 10.30
N GLU A 259 4.55 -6.74 10.36
CA GLU A 259 5.11 -8.07 10.65
C GLU A 259 6.08 -8.50 9.53
N GLY A 260 5.78 -8.17 8.28
CA GLY A 260 6.63 -8.47 7.12
C GLY A 260 7.98 -7.73 7.07
N LEU A 261 8.18 -6.70 7.91
CA LEU A 261 9.40 -5.87 7.93
C LEU A 261 10.48 -6.39 8.90
N GLY A 262 10.21 -7.49 9.61
CA GLY A 262 11.18 -8.26 10.37
C GLY A 262 12.08 -7.41 11.28
N ARG A 263 13.37 -7.29 10.93
CA ARG A 263 14.40 -6.59 11.72
C ARG A 263 14.12 -5.10 11.87
N LEU A 264 13.52 -4.46 10.87
CA LEU A 264 13.25 -3.02 10.92
C LEU A 264 12.20 -2.70 11.99
N THR A 265 11.14 -3.51 12.08
CA THR A 265 10.11 -3.40 13.13
C THR A 265 10.72 -3.59 14.52
N GLN A 266 11.64 -4.55 14.68
CA GLN A 266 12.35 -4.75 15.96
C GLN A 266 13.19 -3.53 16.37
N LYS A 267 13.89 -2.91 15.41
CA LYS A 267 14.68 -1.70 15.67
C LYS A 267 13.80 -0.51 16.03
N MET A 268 12.68 -0.32 15.34
CA MET A 268 11.68 0.68 15.69
C MET A 268 11.20 0.49 17.14
N THR A 269 10.77 -0.71 17.49
CA THR A 269 10.30 -1.03 18.85
C THR A 269 11.37 -0.71 19.90
N ALA A 270 12.61 -1.18 19.68
CA ALA A 270 13.72 -0.93 20.59
C ALA A 270 14.06 0.56 20.73
N TRP A 271 13.94 1.34 19.65
CA TRP A 271 14.17 2.79 19.69
C TRP A 271 13.08 3.53 20.49
N ILE A 272 11.82 3.12 20.39
CA ILE A 272 10.70 3.78 21.08
C ILE A 272 10.75 3.54 22.59
N GLU A 273 11.23 2.36 22.99
CA GLU A 273 11.39 1.98 24.40
C GLU A 273 12.57 2.65 25.11
N LYS A 274 13.53 3.18 24.34
CA LYS A 274 14.67 3.98 24.85
C LYS A 274 14.22 5.37 25.29
#